data_AF-A0A5E4BMI9-F1
#
_entry.id   AF-A0A5E4BMI9-F1
#
_cell.length_a   1.000
_cell.length_b   1.000
_cell.length_c   1.000
_cell.angle_alpha   90.00
_cell.angle_beta   90.00
_cell.angle_gamma   90.00
#
_symmetry.space_group_name_H-M   'P 1'
#
loop_
_entity.id
_entity.type
_entity.pdbx_description
1 polymer ?
#
loop_
_entity_poly.entity_id
_entity_poly.type
_entity_poly.pdbx_seq_one_letter_code
_entity_poly.pdbx_strand_id
1 'polypeptide(L)'
;MLRWRPTLGLGLCLLAGTSLWALWAYVRNWPPVSYVPYYLPCPEIFNLKLQHKGEEPLRPVAQPLYPQPQLLEQRPTELLTLTPWLAPIVSEGTFNPELLQLIYQPLNLTIGVTVSAVGNLASVVLPIRWAFL
;
A
#
# COMPACT_ATOMS: atom_id res chain seq x y z
N MET A 1 1.77 -10.23 65.98
CA MET A 1 1.59 -11.43 65.13
C MET A 1 0.38 -11.20 64.23
N LEU A 2 0.59 -10.71 63.00
CA LEU A 2 -0.49 -10.38 62.08
C LEU A 2 -1.02 -11.68 61.45
N ARG A 3 -2.16 -12.16 61.94
CA ARG A 3 -2.82 -13.40 61.51
C ARG A 3 -3.37 -13.24 60.08
N TRP A 4 -2.52 -13.45 59.09
CA TRP A 4 -2.90 -13.54 57.67
C TRP A 4 -3.98 -14.60 57.51
N ARG A 5 -5.19 -14.20 57.12
CA ARG A 5 -6.28 -15.11 56.83
C ARG A 5 -6.06 -15.62 55.40
N PRO A 6 -5.69 -16.90 55.20
CA PRO A 6 -5.35 -17.44 53.87
C PRO A 6 -6.52 -17.35 52.87
N THR A 7 -7.75 -17.22 53.36
CA THR A 7 -8.97 -17.03 52.56
C THR A 7 -9.02 -15.70 51.82
N LEU A 8 -8.43 -14.63 52.36
CA LEU A 8 -8.36 -13.32 51.70
C LEU A 8 -7.33 -13.31 50.57
N GLY A 9 -6.19 -13.99 50.76
CA GLY A 9 -5.16 -14.12 49.73
C GLY A 9 -5.64 -14.95 48.54
N LEU A 10 -6.34 -16.06 48.79
CA LEU A 10 -6.91 -16.90 47.73
C LEU A 10 -7.94 -16.15 46.88
N GLY A 11 -8.81 -15.35 47.52
CA GLY A 11 -9.78 -14.51 46.82
C GLY A 11 -9.11 -13.49 45.90
N LEU A 12 -8.02 -12.87 46.36
CA LEU A 12 -7.26 -11.90 45.55
C LEU A 12 -6.60 -12.55 44.33
N CYS A 13 -6.03 -13.75 44.48
CA CYS A 13 -5.41 -14.50 43.39
C CYS A 13 -6.43 -14.92 42.33
N LEU A 14 -7.63 -15.35 42.75
CA LEU A 14 -8.70 -15.71 41.82
C LEU A 14 -9.17 -14.49 41.01
N LEU A 15 -9.31 -13.33 41.66
CA LEU A 15 -9.68 -12.08 40.98
C LEU A 15 -8.61 -11.61 40.00
N ALA A 16 -7.33 -11.72 40.37
CA ALA A 16 -6.22 -11.38 39.47
C ALA A 16 -6.19 -12.32 38.26
N GLY A 17 -6.42 -13.62 38.48
CA GLY A 17 -6.47 -14.62 37.41
C GLY A 17 -7.62 -14.39 36.43
N THR A 18 -8.83 -14.11 36.93
CA THR A 18 -9.98 -13.81 36.07
C THR A 18 -9.81 -12.50 35.31
N SER A 19 -9.25 -11.47 35.95
CA SER A 19 -8.92 -10.20 35.28
C SER A 19 -7.90 -10.38 34.18
N LEU A 20 -6.84 -11.17 34.43
CA LEU A 20 -5.80 -11.43 33.43
C LEU A 20 -6.34 -12.25 32.26
N TRP A 21 -7.18 -13.24 32.53
CA TRP A 21 -7.82 -14.06 31.51
C TRP A 21 -8.80 -13.26 30.65
N ALA A 22 -9.61 -12.40 31.27
CA ALA A 22 -10.51 -11.49 30.57
C ALA A 22 -9.74 -10.48 29.71
N LEU A 23 -8.64 -9.91 30.22
CA LEU A 23 -7.78 -9.01 29.46
C LEU A 23 -7.15 -9.72 28.25
N TRP A 24 -6.67 -10.95 28.43
CA TRP A 24 -6.12 -11.76 27.34
C TRP A 24 -7.18 -12.07 26.27
N ALA A 25 -8.39 -12.44 26.68
CA ALA A 25 -9.50 -12.67 25.76
C ALA A 25 -9.92 -11.40 25.02
N TYR A 26 -9.87 -10.23 25.67
CA TYR A 26 -10.14 -8.93 25.07
C TYR A 26 -9.10 -8.54 24.02
N VAL A 27 -7.81 -8.72 24.32
CA VAL A 27 -6.72 -8.49 23.36
C VAL A 27 -6.83 -9.44 22.17
N ARG A 28 -7.16 -10.71 22.40
CA ARG A 28 -7.31 -11.70 21.32
C ARG A 28 -8.54 -11.45 20.44
N ASN A 29 -9.63 -10.95 21.02
CA ASN A 29 -10.85 -10.60 20.30
C ASN A 29 -10.88 -9.13 19.87
N TRP A 30 -9.80 -8.36 20.06
CA TRP A 30 -9.76 -6.97 19.63
C TRP A 30 -9.96 -6.96 18.11
N PRO A 31 -11.05 -6.35 17.60
CA PRO A 31 -11.33 -6.37 16.17
C PRO A 31 -10.19 -5.66 15.44
N PRO A 32 -9.74 -6.15 14.27
CA PRO A 32 -8.83 -5.36 13.45
C PRO A 32 -9.48 -4.00 13.25
N VAL A 33 -8.74 -2.91 13.50
CA VAL A 33 -9.23 -1.55 13.25
C VAL A 33 -9.70 -1.53 11.79
N SER A 34 -11.02 -1.55 11.59
CA SER A 34 -11.60 -1.41 10.26
C SER A 34 -11.34 0.02 9.85
N TYR A 35 -10.23 0.20 9.14
CA TYR A 35 -9.93 1.43 8.45
C TYR A 35 -10.95 1.56 7.34
N VAL A 36 -12.11 2.16 7.65
CA VAL A 36 -13.08 2.57 6.63
C VAL A 36 -12.42 3.73 5.89
N PRO A 37 -12.00 3.56 4.63
CA PRO A 37 -11.39 4.65 3.90
C PRO A 37 -12.50 5.67 3.64
N TYR A 38 -12.45 6.81 4.33
CA TYR A 38 -13.26 7.96 3.96
C TYR A 38 -12.74 8.44 2.61
N TYR A 39 -13.52 8.18 1.56
CA TYR A 39 -13.19 8.65 0.23
C TYR A 39 -13.29 10.17 0.22
N LEU A 40 -12.14 10.84 0.27
CA LEU A 40 -12.09 12.27 0.05
C LEU A 40 -12.44 12.51 -1.44
N PRO A 41 -13.39 13.41 -1.73
CA PRO A 41 -13.63 13.81 -3.11
C PRO A 41 -12.32 14.31 -3.72
N CYS A 42 -11.95 13.74 -4.87
CA CYS A 42 -10.70 14.10 -5.55
C CYS A 42 -10.70 15.60 -5.86
N PRO A 43 -9.78 16.40 -5.31
CA PRO A 43 -9.76 17.83 -5.55
C PRO A 43 -9.41 18.13 -7.00
N GLU A 44 -10.06 19.14 -7.59
CA GLU A 44 -9.94 19.52 -9.01
C GLU A 44 -8.51 19.84 -9.45
N ILE A 45 -7.60 20.13 -8.52
CA ILE A 45 -6.17 20.37 -8.78
C ILE A 45 -5.49 19.15 -9.42
N PHE A 46 -5.97 17.93 -9.18
CA PHE A 46 -5.46 16.70 -9.82
C PHE A 46 -6.09 16.42 -11.19
N ASN A 47 -7.02 17.24 -11.69
CA ASN A 47 -7.49 17.15 -13.06
C ASN A 47 -6.44 17.71 -14.02
N LEU A 48 -5.30 17.04 -14.10
CA LEU A 48 -4.35 17.24 -15.18
C LEU A 48 -4.98 16.68 -16.45
N LYS A 49 -5.68 17.53 -17.21
CA LYS A 49 -6.08 17.22 -18.59
C LYS A 49 -4.80 17.09 -19.42
N LEU A 50 -4.23 15.89 -19.44
CA LEU A 50 -3.28 15.52 -20.48
C LEU A 50 -4.00 15.75 -21.81
N GLN A 51 -3.48 16.69 -22.60
CA GLN A 51 -3.92 16.90 -23.98
C GLN A 51 -3.51 15.67 -24.77
N HIS A 52 -4.30 14.60 -24.64
CA HIS A 52 -4.18 13.43 -25.47
C HIS A 52 -4.59 13.89 -26.87
N LYS A 53 -3.58 14.10 -27.71
CA LYS A 53 -3.74 14.50 -29.11
C LYS A 53 -4.52 13.39 -29.81
N GLY A 54 -5.84 13.58 -29.91
CA GLY A 54 -6.80 12.76 -30.68
C GLY A 54 -6.44 11.28 -30.77
N GLU A 55 -7.03 10.48 -29.88
CA GLU A 55 -6.96 9.02 -29.85
C GLU A 55 -7.18 8.45 -31.27
N GLU A 56 -6.11 8.01 -31.95
CA GLU A 56 -6.28 6.82 -32.78
C GLU A 56 -6.69 5.74 -31.77
N PRO A 57 -7.82 5.04 -31.94
CA PRO A 57 -8.19 3.95 -31.05
C PRO A 57 -6.96 3.11 -30.82
N LEU A 58 -6.55 2.93 -29.56
CA LEU A 58 -5.39 2.10 -29.22
C LEU A 58 -5.51 0.84 -30.07
N ARG A 59 -4.65 0.72 -31.10
CA ARG A 59 -4.75 -0.38 -32.05
C ARG A 59 -4.82 -1.64 -31.20
N PRO A 60 -5.77 -2.56 -31.45
CA PRO A 60 -5.88 -3.78 -30.66
C PRO A 60 -4.50 -4.39 -30.56
N VAL A 61 -3.85 -4.20 -29.40
CA VAL A 61 -2.53 -4.74 -29.14
C VAL A 61 -2.75 -6.24 -29.28
N ALA A 62 -1.96 -6.88 -30.15
CA ALA A 62 -2.02 -8.32 -30.37
C ALA A 62 -2.18 -8.98 -29.01
N GLN A 63 -3.32 -9.67 -28.81
CA GLN A 63 -3.81 -10.08 -27.49
C GLN A 63 -2.65 -10.63 -26.67
N PRO A 64 -2.14 -9.88 -25.67
CA PRO A 64 -1.05 -10.41 -24.89
C PRO A 64 -1.60 -11.63 -24.16
N LEU A 65 -0.89 -12.75 -24.23
CA LEU A 65 -1.20 -13.92 -23.42
C LEU A 65 -0.77 -13.60 -21.99
N TYR A 66 -1.59 -12.84 -21.27
CA TYR A 66 -1.38 -12.58 -19.85
C TYR A 66 -2.31 -13.44 -18.99
N PRO A 67 -1.88 -13.85 -17.79
CA PRO A 67 -2.74 -14.57 -16.87
C PRO A 67 -3.98 -13.74 -16.53
N GLN A 68 -5.16 -14.35 -16.59
CA GLN A 68 -6.40 -13.67 -16.23
C GLN A 68 -6.32 -13.19 -14.76
N PRO A 69 -6.67 -11.92 -14.47
CA PRO A 69 -6.70 -11.41 -13.11
C PRO A 69 -7.69 -12.20 -12.27
N GLN A 70 -7.25 -12.72 -11.13
CA GLN A 70 -8.10 -13.46 -10.20
C GLN A 70 -8.82 -12.46 -9.27
N LEU A 71 -10.05 -12.09 -9.62
CA LEU A 71 -10.83 -11.08 -8.87
C LEU A 71 -11.17 -11.53 -7.44
N LEU A 72 -11.41 -12.83 -7.25
CA LEU A 72 -11.84 -13.42 -5.98
C LEU A 72 -10.67 -13.82 -5.08
N GLU A 73 -9.48 -14.00 -5.65
CA GLU A 73 -8.21 -14.22 -4.93
C GLU A 73 -7.51 -12.87 -4.77
N GLN A 74 -8.22 -11.85 -4.29
CA GLN A 74 -7.52 -10.72 -3.67
C GLN A 74 -6.78 -11.30 -2.46
N ARG A 75 -5.52 -11.68 -2.67
CA ARG A 75 -4.62 -12.07 -1.58
C ARG A 75 -4.78 -11.00 -0.52
N PRO A 76 -5.03 -11.36 0.75
CA PRO A 76 -4.92 -10.43 1.86
C PRO A 76 -3.52 -9.84 1.81
N THR A 77 -3.41 -8.69 1.15
CA THR A 77 -2.13 -8.04 0.93
C THR A 77 -1.95 -7.23 2.20
N GLU A 78 -0.87 -7.49 2.94
CA GLU A 78 -0.53 -6.69 4.12
C GLU A 78 -0.40 -5.19 3.77
N LEU A 79 -0.16 -4.91 2.49
CA LEU A 79 -0.07 -3.59 1.90
C LEU A 79 -1.40 -3.13 1.26
N LEU A 80 -1.76 -1.87 1.50
CA LEU A 80 -2.85 -1.18 0.79
C LEU A 80 -2.51 -1.06 -0.70
N THR A 81 -3.42 -1.50 -1.58
CA THR A 81 -3.25 -1.43 -3.05
C THR A 81 -3.92 -0.18 -3.67
N LEU A 82 -4.86 0.44 -2.97
CA LEU A 82 -5.56 1.65 -3.38
C LEU A 82 -5.56 2.68 -2.25
N THR A 83 -5.48 3.95 -2.64
CA THR A 83 -5.72 5.08 -1.74
C THR A 83 -7.23 5.35 -1.58
N PRO A 84 -7.66 6.08 -0.53
CA PRO A 84 -9.05 6.50 -0.37
C PRO A 84 -9.60 7.38 -1.51
N TRP A 85 -8.80 7.90 -2.44
CA TRP A 85 -9.32 8.63 -3.62
C TRP A 85 -9.16 7.80 -4.91
N LEU A 86 -9.10 6.46 -4.77
CA LEU A 86 -9.04 5.49 -5.86
C LEU A 86 -7.78 5.59 -6.75
N ALA A 87 -6.72 6.26 -6.30
CA ALA A 87 -5.43 6.18 -6.98
C ALA A 87 -4.72 4.86 -6.62
N PRO A 88 -4.14 4.13 -7.61
CA PRO A 88 -3.41 2.89 -7.37
C PRO A 88 -2.09 3.14 -6.66
N ILE A 89 -1.78 2.31 -5.68
CA ILE A 89 -0.49 2.27 -4.99
C ILE A 89 0.38 1.25 -5.73
N VAL A 90 1.46 1.71 -6.37
CA VAL A 90 2.36 0.86 -7.15
C VAL A 90 3.31 0.14 -6.20
N SER A 91 3.09 -1.16 -6.02
CA SER A 91 3.97 -2.05 -5.28
C SER A 91 4.26 -3.33 -6.06
N GLU A 92 5.20 -4.14 -5.56
CA GLU A 92 5.45 -5.46 -6.12
C GLU A 92 4.15 -6.29 -6.19
N GLY A 93 3.92 -6.94 -7.33
CA GLY A 93 2.73 -7.76 -7.58
C GLY A 93 1.45 -6.99 -7.93
N THR A 94 1.44 -5.65 -7.89
CA THR A 94 0.23 -4.85 -8.24
C THR A 94 0.12 -4.50 -9.72
N PHE A 95 1.18 -4.70 -10.50
CA PHE A 95 1.21 -4.39 -11.92
C PHE A 95 1.92 -5.49 -12.72
N ASN A 96 1.59 -5.60 -14.00
CA ASN A 96 2.33 -6.44 -14.94
C ASN A 96 3.22 -5.54 -15.83
N PRO A 97 4.55 -5.62 -15.71
CA PRO A 97 5.45 -4.75 -16.46
C PRO A 97 5.39 -4.98 -17.98
N GLU A 98 5.16 -6.22 -18.42
CA GLU A 98 5.07 -6.55 -19.85
C GLU A 98 3.85 -5.87 -20.49
N LEU A 99 2.70 -5.86 -19.78
CA LEU A 99 1.51 -5.17 -20.25
C LEU A 99 1.71 -3.65 -20.31
N LEU A 100 2.33 -3.06 -19.29
CA LEU A 100 2.62 -1.62 -19.30
C LEU A 100 3.56 -1.26 -20.45
N GLN A 101 4.59 -2.07 -20.69
CA GLN A 101 5.50 -1.87 -21.81
C GLN A 101 4.76 -1.95 -23.14
N LEU A 102 3.90 -2.95 -23.36
CA LEU A 102 3.12 -3.09 -24.59
C LEU A 102 2.18 -1.91 -24.85
N ILE A 103 1.58 -1.35 -23.81
CA ILE A 103 0.66 -0.21 -23.92
C ILE A 103 1.42 1.09 -24.18
N TYR A 104 2.54 1.32 -23.49
CA TYR A 104 3.26 2.60 -23.53
C TYR A 104 4.35 2.70 -24.59
N GLN A 105 4.89 1.57 -25.06
CA GLN A 105 5.88 1.54 -26.15
C GLN A 105 5.40 2.24 -27.43
N PRO A 106 4.18 2.00 -27.97
CA PRO A 106 3.74 2.68 -29.20
C PRO A 106 3.50 4.18 -29.02
N LEU A 107 3.41 4.67 -27.78
CA LEU A 107 3.17 6.09 -27.47
C LEU A 107 4.45 6.94 -27.53
N ASN A 108 5.64 6.33 -27.69
CA ASN A 108 6.94 7.03 -27.75
C ASN A 108 7.13 8.05 -26.61
N LEU A 109 6.76 7.66 -25.39
CA LEU A 109 6.84 8.54 -24.23
C LEU A 109 8.31 8.86 -23.89
N THR A 110 8.58 10.13 -23.57
CA THR A 110 9.86 10.57 -23.03
C THR A 110 9.69 10.94 -21.56
N ILE A 111 10.34 10.18 -20.67
CA ILE A 111 10.28 10.41 -19.22
C ILE A 111 11.45 11.29 -18.83
N GLY A 112 11.19 12.55 -18.50
CA GLY A 112 12.19 13.47 -17.98
C GLY A 112 12.46 13.19 -16.50
N VAL A 113 13.72 12.95 -16.15
CA VAL A 113 14.17 12.82 -14.75
C VAL A 113 14.98 14.07 -14.39
N THR A 114 14.57 14.78 -13.34
CA THR A 114 15.29 15.95 -12.83
C THR A 114 15.93 15.62 -11.49
N VAL A 115 17.24 15.85 -11.37
CA VAL A 115 18.01 15.63 -10.15
C VAL A 115 18.77 16.92 -9.83
N SER A 116 18.63 17.43 -8.61
CA SER A 116 19.36 18.60 -8.13
C SER A 116 20.31 18.19 -7.01
N ALA A 117 21.57 18.60 -7.12
CA ALA A 117 22.59 18.41 -6.10
C ALA A 117 23.05 19.77 -5.58
N VAL A 118 22.90 19.99 -4.28
CA VAL A 118 23.35 21.21 -3.60
C VAL A 118 24.48 20.84 -2.63
N GLY A 119 25.57 21.61 -2.63
CA GLY A 119 26.72 21.37 -1.75
C GLY A 119 27.46 20.06 -2.07
N ASN A 120 27.76 19.25 -1.05
CA ASN A 120 28.56 18.02 -1.20
C ASN A 120 27.76 16.80 -1.71
N LEU A 121 26.51 17.00 -2.14
CA LEU A 121 25.67 15.94 -2.71
C LEU A 121 26.07 15.57 -4.14
N ALA A 122 27.04 16.26 -4.74
CA ALA A 122 27.60 15.93 -6.06
C ALA A 122 28.14 14.49 -6.13
N SER A 123 28.69 13.98 -5.01
CA SER A 123 29.16 12.60 -4.88
C SER A 123 28.04 11.55 -5.00
N VAL A 124 26.81 11.90 -4.61
CA VAL A 124 25.62 11.02 -4.70
C VAL A 124 25.02 11.04 -6.10
N VAL A 125 25.14 12.15 -6.84
CA VAL A 125 24.61 12.26 -8.21
C VAL A 125 25.51 11.55 -9.24
N LEU A 126 26.82 11.47 -8.97
CA LEU A 126 27.77 10.80 -9.86
C LEU A 126 27.38 9.35 -10.23
N PRO A 127 27.00 8.47 -9.29
CA PRO A 127 26.53 7.11 -9.63
C PRO A 127 25.17 7.11 -10.33
N ILE A 128 24.27 8.05 -10.00
CA ILE A 128 22.94 8.14 -10.61
C ILE A 128 23.04 8.46 -12.11
N ARG A 129 24.00 9.31 -12.50
CA ARG A 129 24.27 9.64 -13.91
C ARG A 129 24.54 8.40 -14.77
N TRP A 130 25.20 7.37 -14.22
CA TRP A 130 25.52 6.15 -14.95
C TRP A 130 24.35 5.17 -15.06
N ALA A 131 23.31 5.29 -14.23
CA ALA A 131 22.15 4.41 -14.27
C ALA A 131 21.18 4.73 -15.44
N PHE A 132 21.38 5.86 -16.13
CA PHE A 132 20.49 6.37 -17.18
C PHE A 132 21.21 6.63 -18.52
N LEU A 133 22.48 6.22 -18.66
CA LEU A 133 23.27 6.24 -19.91
C LEU A 133 23.51 4.80 -20.39
#